data_AF-F2TKX6-F1
#
_entry.id   AF-F2TKX6-F1
#
_cell.length_a   1.000
_cell.length_b   1.000
_cell.length_c   1.000
_cell.angle_alpha   90.00
_cell.angle_beta   90.00
_cell.angle_gamma   90.00
#
_symmetry.space_group_name_H-M   'P 1'
#
loop_
_entity.id
_entity.type
_entity.pdbx_description
1 polymer ?
#
loop_
_entity_poly.entity_id
_entity_poly.type
_entity_poly.pdbx_seq_one_letter_code
_entity_poly.pdbx_strand_id
1 'polypeptide(L)'
;MYEIDDPDLQKEKCYTTIGKLPPFVDPQQPPIKKSPFSTISKHSFVHSTALILPKEIYDSVWDSISNRIQTRQYAKVIMPLSALLEHDFFNAYIKIGDILLISEGRSGVDNVYTLKDGVLRLELDKNSFERAGLDGKPIRSGGRKHVKERYAVAINLRLPSMLHGKKGFERIVWAFKNVLTTSVTWLFCDLTPSPTYSEEDAPIKKHYPQIIQCAPDVNVLGTIMVPPLHLPGLETDTGKEFLHETCDEVQEWLGLVVLDSPRVHVNDTIDPYLSRYAPPNQDECQPVELVKIFWKGLLPSAWITQLFAVTLRQFAPGPSKPDGWFALTSFALGREAVESKDGYTILFQPLNKVPTKNQPSENSTARERPQHQFICWEYAGGSSHS
;
A
#
# COMPACT_ATOMS: atom_id res chain seq x y z
N MET A 1 38.07 9.07 6.03
CA MET A 1 36.87 8.47 5.42
C MET A 1 35.74 9.41 5.79
N TYR A 2 35.25 10.21 4.85
CA TYR A 2 34.29 11.27 5.17
C TYR A 2 32.93 10.62 5.44
N GLU A 3 32.46 10.73 6.69
CA GLU A 3 31.09 10.43 7.08
C GLU A 3 30.20 11.47 6.40
N ILE A 4 29.43 11.03 5.41
CA ILE A 4 28.31 11.81 4.91
C ILE A 4 27.15 11.43 5.84
N ASP A 5 26.98 12.23 6.90
CA ASP A 5 25.69 12.33 7.57
C ASP A 5 24.70 12.83 6.52
N ASP A 6 23.85 11.94 6.02
CA ASP A 6 22.72 12.34 5.17
C ASP A 6 21.52 12.58 6.11
N PRO A 7 21.23 13.85 6.48
CA PRO A 7 20.13 14.19 7.39
C PRO A 7 18.75 13.80 6.83
N ASP A 8 18.65 13.48 5.54
CA ASP A 8 17.41 13.10 4.89
C ASP A 8 17.06 11.62 5.11
N LEU A 9 17.96 10.78 5.67
CA LEU A 9 17.63 9.39 6.05
C LEU A 9 16.78 9.30 7.34
N GLN A 10 16.70 10.39 8.10
CA GLN A 10 16.04 10.42 9.41
C GLN A 10 14.64 11.03 9.39
N LYS A 11 14.25 11.72 8.32
CA LYS A 11 12.97 12.41 8.22
C LYS A 11 11.92 11.52 7.56
N GLU A 12 10.70 11.57 8.08
CA GLU A 12 9.52 11.11 7.35
C GLU A 12 9.35 11.98 6.10
N LYS A 13 9.10 11.34 4.96
CA LYS A 13 8.94 11.97 3.65
C LYS A 13 7.59 11.63 3.08
N CYS A 14 6.98 12.62 2.44
CA CYS A 14 5.81 12.45 1.60
C CYS A 14 6.22 12.77 0.16
N TYR A 15 6.13 11.80 -0.72
CA TYR A 15 6.42 11.99 -2.15
C TYR A 15 5.11 12.22 -2.89
N THR A 16 4.90 13.43 -3.39
CA THR A 16 3.70 13.78 -4.16
C THR A 16 3.94 13.58 -5.66
N THR A 17 3.06 12.83 -6.32
CA THR A 17 3.03 12.65 -7.77
C THR A 17 1.67 13.08 -8.30
N ILE A 18 1.67 14.03 -9.24
CA ILE A 18 0.47 14.46 -9.95
C ILE A 18 0.58 14.03 -11.40
N GLY A 19 -0.49 13.49 -11.97
CA GLY A 19 -0.46 13.00 -13.34
C GLY A 19 -1.84 12.81 -13.96
N LYS A 20 -1.83 12.45 -15.24
CA LYS A 20 -3.04 12.07 -15.99
C LYS A 20 -3.14 10.56 -16.07
N LEU A 21 -4.32 10.01 -15.83
CA LEU A 21 -4.58 8.58 -15.99
C LEU A 21 -4.72 8.22 -17.47
N PRO A 22 -4.35 6.99 -17.86
CA PRO A 22 -4.62 6.49 -19.21
C PRO A 22 -6.12 6.59 -19.54
N PRO A 23 -6.50 6.92 -20.79
CA PRO A 23 -7.91 7.00 -21.20
C PRO A 23 -8.68 5.70 -20.99
N PHE A 24 -7.97 4.57 -20.98
CA PHE A 24 -8.51 3.25 -20.72
C PHE A 24 -7.51 2.45 -19.88
N VAL A 25 -8.02 1.82 -18.82
CA VAL A 25 -7.29 0.89 -17.96
C VAL A 25 -8.04 -0.43 -18.02
N ASP A 26 -7.40 -1.47 -18.55
CA ASP A 26 -7.92 -2.82 -18.47
C ASP A 26 -7.71 -3.34 -17.04
N PRO A 27 -8.78 -3.69 -16.28
CA PRO A 27 -8.61 -4.26 -14.95
C PRO A 27 -7.88 -5.60 -14.92
N GLN A 28 -7.84 -6.33 -16.05
CA GLN A 28 -7.09 -7.59 -16.15
C GLN A 28 -5.61 -7.37 -16.48
N GLN A 29 -5.27 -6.22 -17.08
CA GLN A 29 -3.91 -5.85 -17.45
C GLN A 29 -3.63 -4.39 -17.09
N PRO A 30 -3.64 -4.04 -15.78
CA PRO A 30 -3.39 -2.68 -15.35
C PRO A 30 -1.95 -2.26 -15.68
N PRO A 31 -1.70 -0.97 -15.99
CA PRO A 31 -0.33 -0.46 -16.11
C PRO A 31 0.45 -0.75 -14.82
N ILE A 32 1.72 -1.13 -14.91
CA ILE A 32 2.53 -1.48 -13.71
C ILE A 32 3.67 -0.48 -13.49
N LYS A 33 4.12 0.18 -14.56
CA LYS A 33 5.37 0.98 -14.56
C LYS A 33 5.18 2.45 -14.18
N LYS A 34 3.97 2.99 -14.27
CA LYS A 34 3.68 4.41 -14.03
C LYS A 34 2.82 4.59 -12.78
N SER A 35 3.02 5.70 -12.09
CA SER A 35 2.15 6.13 -10.98
C SER A 35 0.71 6.32 -11.50
N PRO A 36 -0.32 5.98 -10.71
CA PRO A 36 -0.27 5.49 -9.32
C PRO A 36 -0.05 3.97 -9.19
N PHE A 37 -0.09 3.21 -10.28
CA PHE A 37 -0.01 1.75 -10.24
C PHE A 37 1.36 1.21 -9.80
N SER A 38 2.44 1.90 -10.19
CA SER A 38 3.78 1.57 -9.70
C SER A 38 3.90 1.76 -8.19
N THR A 39 3.26 2.80 -7.63
CA THR A 39 3.19 3.04 -6.18
C THR A 39 2.48 1.87 -5.48
N ILE A 40 1.32 1.45 -5.97
CA ILE A 40 0.60 0.27 -5.43
C ILE A 40 1.50 -0.96 -5.47
N SER A 41 2.17 -1.21 -6.60
CA SER A 41 3.01 -2.41 -6.80
C SER A 41 4.24 -2.45 -5.90
N LYS A 42 4.80 -1.29 -5.53
CA LYS A 42 5.96 -1.19 -4.63
C LYS A 42 5.65 -1.61 -3.18
N HIS A 43 4.38 -1.53 -2.76
CA HIS A 43 3.93 -1.83 -1.40
C HIS A 43 3.35 -3.23 -1.35
N SER A 44 4.18 -4.21 -1.00
CA SER A 44 3.81 -5.63 -1.12
C SER A 44 3.07 -6.16 0.10
N PHE A 45 3.39 -5.64 1.28
CA PHE A 45 2.75 -6.00 2.54
C PHE A 45 1.88 -4.83 2.99
N VAL A 46 0.59 -4.86 2.65
CA VAL A 46 -0.38 -3.83 3.07
C VAL A 46 -1.25 -4.36 4.19
N HIS A 47 -1.33 -3.61 5.29
CA HIS A 47 -2.14 -3.97 6.45
C HIS A 47 -3.61 -3.56 6.29
N SER A 48 -3.83 -2.38 5.75
CA SER A 48 -5.18 -1.83 5.63
C SER A 48 -5.31 -0.95 4.42
N THR A 49 -6.50 -0.96 3.83
CA THR A 49 -6.87 -0.11 2.70
C THR A 49 -8.25 0.49 2.95
N ALA A 50 -8.41 1.79 2.68
CA ALA A 50 -9.65 2.52 2.74
C ALA A 50 -9.99 3.09 1.36
N LEU A 51 -11.21 2.89 0.90
CA LEU A 51 -11.79 3.56 -0.27
C LEU A 51 -12.84 4.55 0.23
N ILE A 52 -12.64 5.83 -0.05
CA ILE A 52 -13.56 6.92 0.29
C ILE A 52 -14.16 7.48 -0.99
N LEU A 53 -15.48 7.66 -1.00
CA LEU A 53 -16.21 8.26 -2.10
C LEU A 53 -17.51 8.91 -1.60
N PRO A 54 -18.10 9.85 -2.35
CA PRO A 54 -19.44 10.35 -2.09
C PRO A 54 -20.49 9.23 -2.05
N LYS A 55 -21.47 9.37 -1.16
CA LYS A 55 -22.52 8.38 -0.93
C LYS A 55 -23.35 8.12 -2.18
N GLU A 56 -23.66 9.16 -2.94
CA GLU A 56 -24.44 9.05 -4.19
C GLU A 56 -23.70 8.17 -5.22
N ILE A 57 -22.37 8.26 -5.24
CA ILE A 57 -21.54 7.43 -6.12
C ILE A 57 -21.51 6.00 -5.58
N TYR A 58 -21.29 5.82 -4.28
CA TYR A 58 -21.31 4.52 -3.63
C TYR A 58 -22.60 3.75 -3.96
N ASP A 59 -23.76 4.37 -3.73
CA ASP A 59 -25.07 3.77 -3.99
C ASP A 59 -25.25 3.39 -5.47
N SER A 60 -24.58 4.10 -6.39
CA SER A 60 -24.65 3.82 -7.84
C SER A 60 -23.68 2.73 -8.31
N VAL A 61 -22.48 2.61 -7.72
CA VAL A 61 -21.38 1.82 -8.33
C VAL A 61 -20.93 0.64 -7.48
N TRP A 62 -21.26 0.60 -6.19
CA TRP A 62 -20.68 -0.36 -5.27
C TRP A 62 -20.98 -1.81 -5.64
N ASP A 63 -22.21 -2.15 -6.02
CA ASP A 63 -22.56 -3.52 -6.44
C ASP A 63 -21.75 -3.97 -7.67
N SER A 64 -21.44 -3.06 -8.59
CA SER A 64 -20.60 -3.35 -9.76
C SER A 64 -19.14 -3.60 -9.36
N ILE A 65 -18.67 -2.91 -8.33
CA ILE A 65 -17.31 -3.05 -7.78
C ILE A 65 -17.20 -4.35 -6.96
N SER A 66 -18.09 -4.55 -5.98
CA SER A 66 -18.08 -5.67 -5.04
C SER A 66 -18.22 -7.02 -5.75
N ASN A 67 -19.06 -7.12 -6.78
CA ASN A 67 -19.21 -8.34 -7.59
C ASN A 67 -17.97 -8.70 -8.42
N ARG A 68 -17.03 -7.77 -8.63
CA ARG A 68 -15.80 -7.99 -9.40
C ARG A 68 -14.57 -8.19 -8.53
N ILE A 69 -14.69 -7.97 -7.23
CA ILE A 69 -13.59 -8.05 -6.28
C ILE A 69 -13.83 -9.22 -5.34
N GLN A 70 -12.94 -10.20 -5.40
CA GLN A 70 -13.00 -11.34 -4.50
C GLN A 70 -12.64 -10.93 -3.08
N THR A 71 -13.42 -11.39 -2.11
CA THR A 71 -13.05 -11.32 -0.69
C THR A 71 -11.76 -12.11 -0.48
N ARG A 72 -10.69 -11.43 -0.10
CA ARG A 72 -9.39 -12.07 0.13
C ARG A 72 -9.34 -12.74 1.49
N GLN A 73 -8.48 -13.75 1.57
CA GLN A 73 -8.20 -14.48 2.79
C GLN A 73 -6.69 -14.66 2.90
N TYR A 74 -6.20 -14.72 4.13
CA TYR A 74 -4.83 -15.08 4.46
C TYR A 74 -4.85 -16.04 5.66
N ALA A 75 -3.75 -16.73 5.89
CA ALA A 75 -3.58 -17.62 7.03
C ALA A 75 -2.62 -17.01 8.04
N LYS A 76 -2.93 -17.19 9.33
CA LYS A 76 -1.98 -17.03 10.42
C LYS A 76 -1.47 -18.41 10.82
N VAL A 77 -0.16 -18.58 10.91
CA VAL A 77 0.47 -19.89 11.14
C VAL A 77 1.70 -19.74 12.04
N ILE A 78 2.00 -20.75 12.85
CA ILE A 78 3.21 -20.79 13.68
C ILE A 78 4.12 -21.89 13.14
N MET A 79 5.30 -21.52 12.64
CA MET A 79 6.26 -22.47 12.09
C MET A 79 7.70 -21.92 12.10
N PRO A 80 8.72 -22.80 12.13
CA PRO A 80 10.12 -22.38 12.02
C PRO A 80 10.50 -22.08 10.56
N LEU A 81 11.59 -21.34 10.35
CA LEU A 81 12.14 -21.09 9.00
C LEU A 81 12.46 -22.37 8.23
N SER A 82 12.82 -23.45 8.93
CA SER A 82 13.10 -24.75 8.30
C SER A 82 11.89 -25.35 7.58
N ALA A 83 10.66 -25.00 8.00
CA ALA A 83 9.43 -25.47 7.36
C ALA A 83 9.32 -24.96 5.90
N LEU A 84 9.86 -23.77 5.62
CA LEU A 84 9.89 -23.19 4.27
C LEU A 84 10.72 -24.03 3.29
N LEU A 85 11.67 -24.81 3.80
CA LEU A 85 12.58 -25.65 3.03
C LEU A 85 12.14 -27.11 2.97
N GLU A 86 11.00 -27.45 3.59
CA GLU A 86 10.42 -28.78 3.44
C GLU A 86 9.93 -28.97 2.00
N HIS A 87 10.13 -30.17 1.47
CA HIS A 87 9.93 -30.48 0.06
C HIS A 87 8.60 -29.98 -0.51
N ASP A 88 7.50 -30.26 0.19
CA ASP A 88 6.15 -29.96 -0.32
C ASP A 88 5.85 -28.46 -0.27
N PHE A 89 6.18 -27.79 0.85
CA PHE A 89 6.03 -26.34 0.97
C PHE A 89 6.90 -25.60 -0.06
N PHE A 90 8.16 -25.98 -0.16
CA PHE A 90 9.15 -25.32 -1.01
C PHE A 90 8.77 -25.44 -2.49
N ASN A 91 8.35 -26.62 -2.93
CA ASN A 91 7.97 -26.81 -4.33
C ASN A 91 6.62 -26.14 -4.65
N ALA A 92 5.60 -26.35 -3.82
CA ALA A 92 4.25 -25.84 -4.08
C ALA A 92 4.19 -24.31 -4.04
N TYR A 93 4.74 -23.69 -3.00
CA TYR A 93 4.54 -22.25 -2.75
C TYR A 93 5.70 -21.37 -3.20
N ILE A 94 6.92 -21.90 -3.28
CA ILE A 94 8.12 -21.09 -3.59
C ILE A 94 8.58 -21.31 -5.03
N LYS A 95 8.68 -22.57 -5.50
CA LYS A 95 9.15 -22.86 -6.87
C LYS A 95 8.05 -22.69 -7.92
N ILE A 96 6.86 -23.26 -7.67
CA ILE A 96 5.75 -23.27 -8.63
C ILE A 96 4.81 -22.09 -8.37
N GLY A 97 4.33 -21.97 -7.13
CA GLY A 97 3.40 -20.92 -6.71
C GLY A 97 4.07 -19.60 -6.37
N ASP A 98 3.26 -18.69 -5.87
CA ASP A 98 3.69 -17.37 -5.41
C ASP A 98 2.94 -16.98 -4.14
N ILE A 99 3.69 -16.57 -3.13
CA ILE A 99 3.16 -16.28 -1.80
C ILE A 99 3.77 -14.99 -1.24
N LEU A 100 3.02 -14.35 -0.36
CA LEU A 100 3.54 -13.38 0.59
C LEU A 100 3.65 -14.04 1.96
N LEU A 101 4.79 -13.85 2.61
CA LEU A 101 5.00 -14.28 3.97
C LEU A 101 5.66 -13.16 4.77
N ILE A 102 5.14 -12.88 5.96
CA ILE A 102 5.73 -11.91 6.88
C ILE A 102 5.64 -12.43 8.31
N SER A 103 6.75 -12.41 9.03
CA SER A 103 6.81 -12.84 10.42
C SER A 103 6.31 -11.75 11.36
N GLU A 104 5.97 -12.14 12.58
CA GLU A 104 5.88 -11.21 13.70
C GLU A 104 7.26 -10.59 14.04
N GLY A 105 7.22 -9.53 14.85
CA GLY A 105 8.40 -8.83 15.35
C GLY A 105 8.49 -7.38 14.88
N ARG A 106 9.31 -6.58 15.55
CA ARG A 106 9.58 -5.18 15.21
C ARG A 106 10.89 -5.06 14.46
N SER A 107 10.84 -4.53 13.24
CA SER A 107 12.05 -4.18 12.49
C SER A 107 12.90 -3.20 13.29
N GLY A 108 14.22 -3.36 13.20
CA GLY A 108 15.21 -2.65 14.03
C GLY A 108 15.44 -3.26 15.40
N VAL A 109 14.59 -4.18 15.88
CA VAL A 109 14.66 -4.71 17.25
C VAL A 109 14.70 -6.24 17.27
N ASP A 110 13.69 -6.86 16.67
CA ASP A 110 13.49 -8.31 16.68
C ASP A 110 14.00 -8.92 15.36
N ASN A 111 14.32 -10.21 15.36
CA ASN A 111 14.63 -10.90 14.11
C ASN A 111 13.33 -11.06 13.31
N VAL A 112 13.26 -10.42 12.15
CA VAL A 112 12.08 -10.40 11.30
C VAL A 112 12.38 -10.95 9.92
N TYR A 113 11.38 -11.57 9.32
CA TYR A 113 11.52 -12.33 8.09
C TYR A 113 10.39 -12.02 7.13
N THR A 114 10.71 -11.85 5.85
CA THR A 114 9.72 -11.65 4.80
C THR A 114 10.05 -12.49 3.57
N LEU A 115 9.03 -13.01 2.90
CA LEU A 115 9.16 -13.71 1.63
C LEU A 115 8.25 -13.05 0.60
N LYS A 116 8.84 -12.68 -0.52
CA LYS A 116 8.12 -12.13 -1.68
C LYS A 116 8.88 -12.48 -2.94
N ASP A 117 8.17 -12.82 -4.03
CA ASP A 117 8.76 -13.12 -5.33
C ASP A 117 9.83 -14.24 -5.26
N GLY A 118 9.68 -15.17 -4.31
CA GLY A 118 10.66 -16.23 -4.02
C GLY A 118 11.95 -15.77 -3.34
N VAL A 119 12.04 -14.51 -2.90
CA VAL A 119 13.18 -13.95 -2.16
C VAL A 119 12.85 -13.85 -0.68
N LEU A 120 13.53 -14.67 0.13
CA LEU A 120 13.45 -14.65 1.58
C LEU A 120 14.44 -13.62 2.13
N ARG A 121 13.93 -12.58 2.78
CA ARG A 121 14.71 -11.56 3.47
C ARG A 121 14.68 -11.84 4.97
N LEU A 122 15.85 -11.78 5.60
CA LEU A 122 16.01 -11.92 7.03
C LEU A 122 16.69 -10.67 7.56
N GLU A 123 16.09 -10.06 8.57
CA GLU A 123 16.73 -9.02 9.35
C GLU A 123 17.18 -9.63 10.67
N LEU A 124 18.48 -9.73 10.86
CA LEU A 124 19.09 -10.44 11.97
C LEU A 124 19.87 -9.50 12.90
N ASP A 125 19.79 -9.76 14.19
CA ASP A 125 20.77 -9.26 15.14
C ASP A 125 22.17 -9.83 14.84
N LYS A 126 23.21 -9.14 15.32
CA LYS A 126 24.61 -9.54 15.13
C LYS A 126 24.90 -10.99 15.52
N ASN A 127 24.42 -11.45 16.67
CA ASN A 127 24.71 -12.78 17.19
C ASN A 127 24.08 -13.87 16.30
N SER A 128 22.81 -13.71 15.97
CA SER A 128 22.08 -14.57 15.05
C SER A 128 22.73 -14.61 13.67
N PHE A 129 23.18 -13.46 13.13
CA PHE A 129 23.84 -13.37 11.84
C PHE A 129 25.20 -14.10 11.81
N GLU A 130 26.08 -13.81 12.77
CA GLU A 130 27.42 -14.40 12.85
C GLU A 130 27.35 -15.92 13.04
N ARG A 131 26.43 -16.39 13.89
CA ARG A 131 26.22 -17.84 14.12
C ARG A 131 25.59 -18.53 12.93
N ALA A 132 24.60 -17.92 12.28
CA ALA A 132 23.97 -18.47 11.09
C ALA A 132 24.97 -18.58 9.95
N GLY A 133 25.96 -17.67 9.94
CA GLY A 133 26.99 -17.60 8.91
C GLY A 133 26.32 -17.53 7.55
N LEU A 134 25.40 -16.60 7.33
CA LEU A 134 24.76 -16.37 6.04
C LEU A 134 25.38 -15.13 5.38
N ASP A 135 25.30 -15.04 4.06
CA ASP A 135 25.83 -13.88 3.35
C ASP A 135 24.82 -12.73 3.45
N GLY A 136 25.21 -11.62 4.09
CA GLY A 136 24.34 -10.48 4.34
C GLY A 136 25.11 -9.17 4.38
N LYS A 137 24.36 -8.06 4.45
CA LYS A 137 24.90 -6.70 4.51
C LYS A 137 24.51 -6.05 5.84
N PRO A 138 25.41 -5.29 6.49
CA PRO A 138 25.02 -4.52 7.66
C PRO A 138 23.97 -3.47 7.29
N ILE A 139 22.97 -3.32 8.15
CA ILE A 139 21.95 -2.26 8.08
C ILE A 139 22.54 -1.05 8.79
N ARG A 140 22.66 0.07 8.06
CA ARG A 140 23.23 1.30 8.61
C ARG A 140 22.29 1.87 9.68
N SER A 141 22.71 1.77 10.94
CA SER A 141 22.12 2.55 12.03
C SER A 141 22.78 3.92 12.00
N GLY A 142 22.10 4.95 11.50
CA GLY A 142 22.67 6.28 11.22
C GLY A 142 23.45 6.92 12.39
N GLY A 143 24.74 6.59 12.52
CA GLY A 143 25.71 7.19 13.43
C GLY A 143 25.58 6.90 14.93
N ARG A 144 24.53 6.21 15.39
CA ARG A 144 24.28 6.05 16.84
C ARG A 144 25.04 4.86 17.45
N LYS A 145 26.04 5.19 18.29
CA LYS A 145 26.90 4.27 19.07
C LYS A 145 26.15 3.26 19.97
N HIS A 146 24.85 3.46 20.22
CA HIS A 146 24.04 2.64 21.12
C HIS A 146 23.01 1.73 20.42
N VAL A 147 22.88 1.79 19.09
CA VAL A 147 21.98 0.89 18.34
C VAL A 147 22.77 -0.38 17.97
N LYS A 148 22.22 -1.56 18.31
CA LYS A 148 22.85 -2.85 17.99
C LYS A 148 22.98 -2.98 16.47
N GLU A 149 24.16 -3.34 15.98
CA GLU A 149 24.37 -3.66 14.56
C GLU A 149 23.42 -4.77 14.11
N ARG A 150 22.68 -4.53 13.03
CA ARG A 150 21.77 -5.49 12.41
C ARG A 150 22.21 -5.80 10.99
N TYR A 151 21.79 -6.95 10.48
CA TYR A 151 22.21 -7.46 9.18
C TYR A 151 21.01 -7.87 8.35
N ALA A 152 20.99 -7.44 7.10
CA ALA A 152 20.02 -7.85 6.09
C ALA A 152 20.61 -9.00 5.26
N VAL A 153 19.97 -10.16 5.30
CA VAL A 153 20.26 -11.33 4.46
C VAL A 153 19.16 -11.46 3.43
N ALA A 154 19.51 -11.64 2.15
CA ALA A 154 18.53 -11.84 1.07
C ALA A 154 18.86 -13.12 0.30
N ILE A 155 17.95 -14.08 0.35
CA ILE A 155 18.11 -15.42 -0.23
C ILE A 155 17.06 -15.59 -1.33
N ASN A 156 17.50 -15.62 -2.58
CA ASN A 156 16.61 -16.00 -3.68
C ASN A 156 16.46 -17.52 -3.72
N LEU A 157 15.35 -18.02 -3.20
CA LEU A 157 15.03 -19.43 -3.09
C LEU A 157 14.64 -20.07 -4.44
N ARG A 158 14.39 -19.27 -5.49
CA ARG A 158 14.09 -19.75 -6.85
C ARG A 158 15.33 -20.03 -7.70
N LEU A 159 16.54 -19.69 -7.23
CA LEU A 159 17.77 -19.97 -7.98
C LEU A 159 17.96 -21.49 -8.22
N PRO A 160 18.57 -21.88 -9.36
CA PRO A 160 18.89 -23.29 -9.64
C PRO A 160 19.84 -23.94 -8.61
N SER A 161 20.59 -23.13 -7.86
CA SER A 161 21.46 -23.59 -6.77
C SER A 161 20.71 -23.93 -5.47
N MET A 162 19.43 -23.59 -5.36
CA MET A 162 18.59 -23.84 -4.19
C MET A 162 17.95 -25.23 -4.29
N LEU A 163 18.82 -26.24 -4.19
CA LEU A 163 18.52 -27.65 -4.28
C LEU A 163 19.38 -28.42 -3.26
N HIS A 164 18.83 -29.49 -2.69
CA HIS A 164 19.57 -30.36 -1.77
C HIS A 164 20.86 -30.90 -2.41
N GLY A 165 21.91 -31.00 -1.60
CA GLY A 165 23.26 -31.43 -2.02
C GLY A 165 24.14 -30.30 -2.56
N LYS A 166 23.62 -29.08 -2.80
CA LYS A 166 24.44 -27.91 -3.12
C LYS A 166 24.92 -27.25 -1.83
N LYS A 167 26.23 -27.00 -1.72
CA LYS A 167 26.85 -26.40 -0.51
C LYS A 167 26.14 -25.13 -0.02
N GLY A 168 25.75 -24.25 -0.94
CA GLY A 168 25.03 -23.02 -0.60
C GLY A 168 23.66 -23.27 0.02
N PHE A 169 22.89 -24.21 -0.53
CA PHE A 169 21.58 -24.58 0.02
C PHE A 169 21.71 -25.32 1.35
N GLU A 170 22.66 -26.24 1.47
CA GLU A 170 22.92 -26.95 2.74
C GLU A 170 23.33 -26.00 3.87
N ARG A 171 24.06 -24.91 3.57
CA ARG A 171 24.37 -23.86 4.54
C ARG A 171 23.11 -23.17 5.07
N ILE A 172 22.13 -22.91 4.19
CA ILE A 172 20.84 -22.32 4.57
C ILE A 172 20.03 -23.31 5.41
N VAL A 173 19.94 -24.57 4.98
CA VAL A 173 19.28 -25.64 5.74
C VAL A 173 19.89 -25.78 7.14
N TRP A 174 21.22 -25.76 7.23
CA TRP A 174 21.92 -25.84 8.52
C TRP A 174 21.58 -24.63 9.40
N ALA A 175 21.61 -23.41 8.87
CA ALA A 175 21.29 -22.20 9.62
C ALA A 175 19.86 -22.26 10.19
N PHE A 176 18.88 -22.71 9.40
CA PHE A 176 17.47 -22.78 9.84
C PHE A 176 17.20 -23.93 10.82
N LYS A 177 17.99 -25.00 10.78
CA LYS A 177 17.85 -26.15 11.69
C LYS A 177 18.65 -26.03 12.99
N ASN A 178 19.72 -25.24 13.01
CA ASN A 178 20.66 -25.22 14.15
C ASN A 178 20.81 -23.85 14.82
N VAL A 179 20.50 -22.76 14.10
CA VAL A 179 20.67 -21.39 14.63
C VAL A 179 19.35 -20.68 14.74
N LEU A 180 18.62 -20.53 13.63
CA LEU A 180 17.33 -19.85 13.54
C LEU A 180 16.18 -20.83 13.72
N THR A 181 16.17 -21.53 14.87
CA THR A 181 15.29 -22.69 15.12
C THR A 181 13.94 -22.32 15.72
N THR A 182 13.82 -21.11 16.26
CA THR A 182 12.59 -20.64 16.92
C THR A 182 11.45 -20.59 15.91
N SER A 183 10.32 -21.19 16.28
CA SER A 183 9.08 -21.00 15.54
C SER A 183 8.57 -19.59 15.80
N VAL A 184 8.12 -18.93 14.75
CA VAL A 184 7.51 -17.61 14.83
C VAL A 184 6.13 -17.64 14.20
N THR A 185 5.31 -16.67 14.57
CA THR A 185 4.03 -16.41 13.92
C THR A 185 4.27 -15.77 12.56
N TRP A 186 3.58 -16.28 11.56
CA TRP A 186 3.60 -15.76 10.19
C TRP A 186 2.19 -15.39 9.74
N LEU A 187 2.11 -14.34 8.91
CA LEU A 187 0.99 -14.12 8.02
C LEU A 187 1.37 -14.66 6.63
N PHE A 188 0.61 -15.63 6.16
CA PHE A 188 0.77 -16.33 4.89
C PHE A 188 -0.38 -15.95 3.96
N CYS A 189 -0.06 -15.40 2.78
CA CYS A 189 -1.04 -15.13 1.74
C CYS A 189 -0.61 -15.83 0.46
N ASP A 190 -1.45 -16.75 -0.03
CA ASP A 190 -1.29 -17.36 -1.33
C ASP A 190 -1.85 -16.41 -2.40
N LEU A 191 -1.02 -16.08 -3.39
CA LEU A 191 -1.33 -15.12 -4.44
C LEU A 191 -2.03 -15.74 -5.65
N THR A 192 -2.25 -17.06 -5.63
CA THR A 192 -3.04 -17.73 -6.68
C THR A 192 -4.51 -17.23 -6.68
N PRO A 193 -5.21 -17.30 -7.82
CA PRO A 193 -6.60 -16.85 -7.92
C PRO A 193 -7.56 -17.60 -6.98
N SER A 194 -7.29 -18.87 -6.72
CA SER A 194 -8.09 -19.77 -5.90
C SER A 194 -7.20 -20.44 -4.86
N PRO A 195 -6.84 -19.75 -3.77
CA PRO A 195 -5.92 -20.27 -2.78
C PRO A 195 -6.57 -21.39 -1.97
N THR A 196 -5.84 -22.49 -1.80
CA THR A 196 -6.35 -23.72 -1.18
C THR A 196 -5.76 -23.89 0.21
N TYR A 197 -6.14 -23.02 1.16
CA TYR A 197 -5.58 -23.07 2.52
C TYR A 197 -6.06 -24.29 3.34
N SER A 198 -7.22 -24.85 2.99
CA SER A 198 -7.93 -25.87 3.80
C SER A 198 -8.03 -27.24 3.12
N GLU A 199 -7.54 -27.37 1.87
CA GLU A 199 -7.52 -28.66 1.16
C GLU A 199 -6.59 -29.65 1.85
N GLU A 200 -6.90 -30.95 1.76
CA GLU A 200 -6.10 -31.98 2.45
C GLU A 200 -4.64 -32.00 1.99
N ASP A 201 -4.41 -31.73 0.70
CA ASP A 201 -3.10 -31.77 0.08
C ASP A 201 -2.32 -30.44 0.22
N ALA A 202 -2.91 -29.41 0.82
CA ALA A 202 -2.26 -28.12 0.98
C ALA A 202 -1.09 -28.22 1.98
N PRO A 203 0.18 -27.95 1.57
CA PRO A 203 1.33 -28.14 2.47
C PRO A 203 1.25 -27.29 3.75
N ILE A 204 0.57 -26.13 3.67
CA ILE A 204 0.37 -25.25 4.83
C ILE A 204 -0.50 -25.89 5.93
N LYS A 205 -1.38 -26.85 5.59
CA LYS A 205 -2.31 -27.50 6.52
C LYS A 205 -1.60 -28.22 7.66
N LYS A 206 -0.38 -28.73 7.43
CA LYS A 206 0.48 -29.36 8.45
C LYS A 206 0.73 -28.47 9.66
N HIS A 207 0.63 -27.16 9.48
CA HIS A 207 0.88 -26.17 10.52
C HIS A 207 -0.40 -25.57 11.12
N TYR A 208 -1.56 -26.20 10.90
CA TYR A 208 -2.86 -25.80 11.46
C TYR A 208 -3.17 -24.30 11.25
N PRO A 209 -3.24 -23.85 9.98
CA PRO A 209 -3.41 -22.44 9.67
C PRO A 209 -4.75 -21.90 10.18
N GLN A 210 -4.71 -20.75 10.85
CA GLN A 210 -5.91 -19.98 11.18
C GLN A 210 -6.27 -19.08 10.00
N ILE A 211 -7.36 -19.39 9.31
CA ILE A 211 -7.80 -18.63 8.13
C ILE A 211 -8.55 -17.37 8.57
N ILE A 212 -8.16 -16.22 8.02
CA ILE A 212 -8.73 -14.92 8.32
C ILE A 212 -9.25 -14.29 7.02
N GLN A 213 -10.50 -13.85 7.04
CA GLN A 213 -11.13 -13.18 5.90
C GLN A 213 -10.93 -11.67 5.99
N CYS A 214 -10.53 -11.05 4.88
CA CYS A 214 -10.47 -9.60 4.71
C CYS A 214 -11.79 -9.10 4.13
N ALA A 215 -12.86 -9.15 4.92
CA ALA A 215 -14.16 -8.60 4.53
C ALA A 215 -14.13 -7.05 4.57
N PRO A 216 -14.83 -6.37 3.65
CA PRO A 216 -15.02 -4.92 3.73
C PRO A 216 -15.89 -4.55 4.93
N ASP A 217 -15.48 -3.52 5.66
CA ASP A 217 -16.30 -2.81 6.62
C ASP A 217 -16.76 -1.48 5.99
N VAL A 218 -18.08 -1.27 5.90
CA VAL A 218 -18.67 -0.10 5.22
C VAL A 218 -19.24 0.85 6.26
N ASN A 219 -18.69 2.05 6.31
CA ASN A 219 -19.08 3.09 7.25
C ASN A 219 -19.56 4.35 6.52
N VAL A 220 -20.78 4.81 6.82
CA VAL A 220 -21.27 6.12 6.36
C VAL A 220 -20.76 7.16 7.36
N LEU A 221 -19.91 8.09 6.89
CA LEU A 221 -19.24 9.08 7.73
C LEU A 221 -20.10 10.31 8.03
N GLY A 222 -21.34 10.36 7.55
CA GLY A 222 -22.20 11.54 7.62
C GLY A 222 -21.76 12.66 6.67
N THR A 223 -22.29 13.87 6.88
CA THR A 223 -22.04 15.03 6.01
C THR A 223 -20.73 15.74 6.38
N ILE A 224 -19.81 15.78 5.42
CA ILE A 224 -18.46 16.32 5.55
C ILE A 224 -18.30 17.53 4.61
N MET A 225 -17.56 18.53 5.05
CA MET A 225 -17.16 19.67 4.22
C MET A 225 -16.04 19.23 3.27
N VAL A 226 -16.38 19.04 1.99
CA VAL A 226 -15.45 18.62 0.94
C VAL A 226 -14.87 19.85 0.24
N PRO A 227 -13.55 20.06 0.27
CA PRO A 227 -12.91 21.17 -0.42
C PRO A 227 -12.91 20.97 -1.95
N PRO A 228 -12.60 22.00 -2.75
CA PRO A 228 -12.39 21.83 -4.18
C PRO A 228 -11.25 20.84 -4.47
N LEU A 229 -11.60 19.66 -5.00
CA LEU A 229 -10.63 18.59 -5.29
C LEU A 229 -10.04 18.67 -6.71
N HIS A 230 -10.56 19.56 -7.57
CA HIS A 230 -9.97 19.85 -8.87
C HIS A 230 -8.91 20.94 -8.70
N LEU A 231 -7.65 20.63 -9.03
CA LEU A 231 -6.54 21.57 -8.91
C LEU A 231 -6.13 22.08 -10.30
N PRO A 232 -6.61 23.27 -10.73
CA PRO A 232 -6.18 23.86 -12.00
C PRO A 232 -4.74 24.36 -11.93
N GLY A 233 -4.05 24.47 -13.08
CA GLY A 233 -2.77 25.19 -13.17
C GLY A 233 -1.47 24.37 -13.14
N LEU A 234 -1.55 23.05 -13.28
CA LEU A 234 -0.41 22.10 -13.36
C LEU A 234 0.67 22.38 -14.42
N GLU A 235 0.46 23.35 -15.30
CA GLU A 235 1.31 23.61 -16.47
C GLU A 235 2.27 24.81 -16.29
N THR A 236 2.17 25.55 -15.17
CA THR A 236 3.00 26.76 -14.92
C THR A 236 3.88 26.62 -13.68
N ASP A 237 5.07 27.24 -13.67
CA ASP A 237 6.00 27.16 -12.53
C ASP A 237 5.45 27.85 -11.28
N THR A 238 4.73 28.97 -11.41
CA THR A 238 4.01 29.62 -10.30
C THR A 238 2.85 28.75 -9.80
N GLY A 239 2.25 27.95 -10.68
CA GLY A 239 1.27 26.94 -10.31
C GLY A 239 1.87 25.86 -9.41
N LYS A 240 3.14 25.47 -9.60
CA LYS A 240 3.76 24.37 -8.83
C LYS A 240 3.93 24.66 -7.34
N GLU A 241 4.30 25.89 -6.96
CA GLU A 241 4.42 26.27 -5.54
C GLU A 241 3.04 26.38 -4.87
N PHE A 242 2.07 27.03 -5.53
CA PHE A 242 0.68 27.09 -5.07
C PHE A 242 0.04 25.70 -4.97
N LEU A 243 0.40 24.78 -5.87
CA LEU A 243 -0.04 23.39 -5.84
C LEU A 243 0.54 22.62 -4.66
N HIS A 244 1.73 22.96 -4.17
CA HIS A 244 2.33 22.26 -3.02
C HIS A 244 1.49 22.51 -1.76
N GLU A 245 1.21 23.78 -1.44
CA GLU A 245 0.38 24.15 -0.28
C GLU A 245 -1.01 23.53 -0.40
N THR A 246 -1.67 23.67 -1.56
CA THR A 246 -3.01 23.11 -1.76
C THR A 246 -3.03 21.58 -1.69
N CYS A 247 -2.00 20.89 -2.21
CA CYS A 247 -1.92 19.42 -2.13
C CYS A 247 -1.72 18.94 -0.69
N ASP A 248 -0.92 19.66 0.11
CA ASP A 248 -0.68 19.30 1.51
C ASP A 248 -1.95 19.50 2.35
N GLU A 249 -2.67 20.61 2.14
CA GLU A 249 -3.95 20.87 2.81
C GLU A 249 -5.01 19.81 2.45
N VAL A 250 -5.12 19.43 1.16
CA VAL A 250 -6.02 18.36 0.73
C VAL A 250 -5.61 17.00 1.31
N GLN A 251 -4.31 16.74 1.42
CA GLN A 251 -3.79 15.51 2.01
C GLN A 251 -4.07 15.44 3.52
N GLU A 252 -3.93 16.55 4.24
CA GLU A 252 -4.30 16.66 5.66
C GLU A 252 -5.81 16.43 5.83
N TRP A 253 -6.63 17.10 5.02
CA TRP A 253 -8.08 16.91 5.02
C TRP A 253 -8.47 15.44 4.78
N LEU A 254 -7.91 14.79 3.76
CA LEU A 254 -8.15 13.35 3.51
C LEU A 254 -7.72 12.50 4.69
N GLY A 255 -6.60 12.82 5.34
CA GLY A 255 -6.14 12.15 6.56
C GLY A 255 -7.19 12.24 7.68
N LEU A 256 -7.77 13.41 7.91
CA LEU A 256 -8.84 13.61 8.90
C LEU A 256 -10.13 12.87 8.52
N VAL A 257 -10.48 12.80 7.24
CA VAL A 257 -11.62 11.98 6.77
C VAL A 257 -11.37 10.49 7.02
N VAL A 258 -10.18 9.97 6.71
CA VAL A 258 -9.81 8.56 6.96
C VAL A 258 -9.92 8.23 8.46
N LEU A 259 -9.47 9.14 9.31
CA LEU A 259 -9.53 9.05 10.77
C LEU A 259 -10.93 9.26 11.36
N ASP A 260 -11.94 9.59 10.54
CA ASP A 260 -13.29 9.93 11.00
C ASP A 260 -13.28 11.07 12.04
N SER A 261 -12.47 12.10 11.76
CA SER A 261 -12.31 13.23 12.66
C SER A 261 -13.54 14.13 12.64
N PRO A 262 -14.07 14.55 13.80
CA PRO A 262 -15.20 15.49 13.86
C PRO A 262 -14.86 16.86 13.21
N ARG A 263 -13.57 17.17 13.01
CA ARG A 263 -13.08 18.44 12.45
C ARG A 263 -13.46 18.68 10.98
N VAL A 264 -13.86 17.65 10.25
CA VAL A 264 -14.26 17.78 8.84
C VAL A 264 -15.77 17.82 8.65
N HIS A 265 -16.57 17.69 9.72
CA HIS A 265 -18.03 17.69 9.62
C HIS A 265 -18.60 19.11 9.51
N VAL A 266 -19.74 19.23 8.82
CA VAL A 266 -20.46 20.51 8.65
C VAL A 266 -20.85 21.14 9.99
N ASN A 267 -21.18 20.31 10.98
CA ASN A 267 -21.68 20.74 12.29
C ASN A 267 -20.56 20.83 13.34
N ASP A 268 -19.31 20.96 12.91
CA ASP A 268 -18.21 21.13 13.85
C ASP A 268 -18.35 22.45 14.62
N THR A 269 -18.21 22.37 15.93
CA THR A 269 -18.39 23.49 16.88
C THR A 269 -17.21 23.61 17.85
N ILE A 270 -16.04 23.09 17.45
CA ILE A 270 -14.84 23.13 18.28
C ILE A 270 -14.46 24.56 18.65
N ASP A 271 -14.05 24.73 19.90
CA ASP A 271 -13.43 25.96 20.35
C ASP A 271 -12.16 26.24 19.53
N PRO A 272 -12.04 27.39 18.85
CA PRO A 272 -10.84 27.76 18.10
C PRO A 272 -9.54 27.76 18.93
N TYR A 273 -9.64 27.88 20.26
CA TYR A 273 -8.51 27.72 21.17
C TYR A 273 -7.98 26.27 21.21
N LEU A 274 -8.85 25.28 20.99
CA LEU A 274 -8.50 23.86 20.98
C LEU A 274 -8.08 23.37 19.59
N SER A 275 -8.72 23.86 18.54
CA SER A 275 -8.40 23.49 17.15
C SER A 275 -8.63 24.66 16.21
N ARG A 276 -7.60 25.00 15.42
CA ARG A 276 -7.67 26.01 14.37
C ARG A 276 -7.80 25.41 12.97
N TYR A 277 -7.95 24.09 12.88
CA TYR A 277 -8.13 23.41 11.61
C TYR A 277 -9.38 23.96 10.89
N ALA A 278 -9.22 24.26 9.62
CA ALA A 278 -10.28 24.58 8.69
C ALA A 278 -10.02 23.81 7.39
N PRO A 279 -11.07 23.36 6.68
CA PRO A 279 -10.88 22.67 5.41
C PRO A 279 -10.26 23.61 4.36
N PRO A 280 -9.50 23.07 3.38
CA PRO A 280 -8.88 23.87 2.33
C PRO A 280 -9.92 24.68 1.56
N ASN A 281 -9.67 25.96 1.30
CA ASN A 281 -10.62 26.84 0.61
C ASN A 281 -12.05 26.75 1.20
N GLN A 282 -12.18 26.92 2.52
CA GLN A 282 -13.42 26.70 3.28
C GLN A 282 -14.68 27.34 2.65
N ASP A 283 -14.55 28.54 2.07
CA ASP A 283 -15.66 29.26 1.43
C ASP A 283 -16.22 28.56 0.18
N GLU A 284 -15.43 27.68 -0.45
CA GLU A 284 -15.80 26.91 -1.65
C GLU A 284 -16.20 25.46 -1.32
N CYS A 285 -16.03 25.03 -0.06
CA CYS A 285 -16.37 23.68 0.38
C CYS A 285 -17.85 23.36 0.16
N GLN A 286 -18.12 22.12 -0.23
CA GLN A 286 -19.48 21.61 -0.39
C GLN A 286 -19.80 20.55 0.66
N PRO A 287 -20.97 20.59 1.30
CA PRO A 287 -21.41 19.54 2.21
C PRO A 287 -21.77 18.28 1.40
N VAL A 288 -21.08 17.17 1.66
CA VAL A 288 -21.29 15.89 0.96
C VAL A 288 -21.31 14.76 1.96
N GLU A 289 -22.25 13.82 1.81
CA GLU A 289 -22.21 12.57 2.57
C GLU A 289 -21.14 11.64 2.01
N LEU A 290 -20.22 11.17 2.86
CA LEU A 290 -19.14 10.28 2.44
C LEU A 290 -19.33 8.86 2.96
N VAL A 291 -18.87 7.89 2.19
CA VAL A 291 -18.78 6.48 2.59
C VAL A 291 -17.31 6.06 2.62
N LYS A 292 -16.90 5.42 3.71
CA LYS A 292 -15.60 4.78 3.88
C LYS A 292 -15.77 3.27 3.86
N ILE A 293 -15.15 2.63 2.88
CA ILE A 293 -15.06 1.18 2.77
C ILE A 293 -13.66 0.77 3.19
N PHE A 294 -13.56 -0.04 4.24
CA PHE A 294 -12.31 -0.33 4.90
C PHE A 294 -12.01 -1.83 4.91
N TRP A 295 -10.77 -2.20 4.60
CA TRP A 295 -10.27 -3.56 4.68
C TRP A 295 -9.08 -3.61 5.61
N LYS A 296 -9.00 -4.65 6.45
CA LYS A 296 -7.91 -4.89 7.39
C LYS A 296 -7.42 -6.33 7.32
N GLY A 297 -6.11 -6.53 7.32
CA GLY A 297 -5.49 -7.85 7.26
C GLY A 297 -4.13 -7.83 6.59
N LEU A 298 -3.87 -8.81 5.71
CA LEU A 298 -2.76 -8.80 4.77
C LEU A 298 -3.33 -8.72 3.35
N LEU A 299 -3.13 -7.57 2.70
CA LEU A 299 -3.70 -7.25 1.39
C LEU A 299 -2.59 -7.23 0.32
N PRO A 300 -2.61 -8.14 -0.67
CA PRO A 300 -1.65 -8.09 -1.76
C PRO A 300 -1.82 -6.87 -2.65
N SER A 301 -0.70 -6.30 -3.12
CA SER A 301 -0.73 -5.17 -4.07
C SER A 301 -1.52 -5.46 -5.33
N ALA A 302 -1.50 -6.69 -5.83
CA ALA A 302 -2.28 -7.12 -6.99
C ALA A 302 -3.79 -6.97 -6.76
N TRP A 303 -4.28 -7.32 -5.57
CA TRP A 303 -5.69 -7.14 -5.20
C TRP A 303 -6.06 -5.67 -5.08
N ILE A 304 -5.19 -4.84 -4.48
CA ILE A 304 -5.43 -3.39 -4.38
C ILE A 304 -5.42 -2.73 -5.76
N THR A 305 -4.55 -3.21 -6.65
CA THR A 305 -4.50 -2.77 -8.05
C THR A 305 -5.80 -3.11 -8.78
N GLN A 306 -6.34 -4.30 -8.56
CA GLN A 306 -7.64 -4.72 -9.09
C GLN A 306 -8.78 -3.84 -8.53
N LEU A 307 -8.81 -3.59 -7.23
CA LEU A 307 -9.78 -2.69 -6.58
C LEU A 307 -9.73 -1.29 -7.22
N PHE A 308 -8.53 -0.72 -7.36
CA PHE A 308 -8.33 0.57 -7.98
C PHE A 308 -8.81 0.59 -9.45
N ALA A 309 -8.40 -0.39 -10.26
CA ALA A 309 -8.76 -0.44 -11.67
C ALA A 309 -10.27 -0.68 -11.90
N VAL A 310 -10.91 -1.54 -11.10
CA VAL A 310 -12.36 -1.77 -11.15
C VAL A 310 -13.13 -0.52 -10.73
N THR A 311 -12.65 0.19 -9.72
CA THR A 311 -13.24 1.47 -9.28
C THR A 311 -13.11 2.52 -10.37
N LEU A 312 -11.91 2.74 -10.92
CA LEU A 312 -11.66 3.67 -12.03
C LEU A 312 -12.60 3.45 -13.22
N ARG A 313 -12.88 2.19 -13.56
CA ARG A 313 -13.77 1.85 -14.67
C ARG A 313 -15.19 2.40 -14.47
N GLN A 314 -15.65 2.57 -13.24
CA GLN A 314 -16.98 3.15 -12.96
C GLN A 314 -17.03 4.65 -13.29
N PHE A 315 -15.88 5.34 -13.23
CA PHE A 315 -15.76 6.78 -13.52
C PHE A 315 -15.35 7.10 -14.96
N ALA A 316 -14.98 6.10 -15.78
CA ALA A 316 -14.60 6.35 -17.18
C ALA A 316 -15.74 6.99 -17.99
N PRO A 317 -15.48 7.96 -18.90
CA PRO A 317 -16.52 8.79 -19.53
C PRO A 317 -17.67 8.00 -20.16
N GLY A 318 -18.92 8.36 -19.84
CA GLY A 318 -20.13 7.77 -20.41
C GLY A 318 -21.39 8.58 -20.06
N PRO A 319 -22.46 8.50 -20.87
CA PRO A 319 -23.66 9.32 -20.70
C PRO A 319 -24.45 9.04 -19.41
N SER A 320 -24.21 7.90 -18.77
CA SER A 320 -24.93 7.43 -17.58
C SER A 320 -24.05 7.32 -16.33
N LYS A 321 -22.87 7.96 -16.33
CA LYS A 321 -21.87 7.78 -15.27
C LYS A 321 -21.72 9.02 -14.39
N PRO A 322 -21.55 8.82 -13.08
CA PRO A 322 -21.38 9.93 -12.15
C PRO A 322 -20.04 10.61 -12.42
N ASP A 323 -20.08 11.94 -12.57
CA ASP A 323 -18.88 12.74 -12.38
C ASP A 323 -18.62 12.86 -10.88
N GLY A 324 -17.39 12.63 -10.46
CA GLY A 324 -17.04 12.62 -9.06
C GLY A 324 -15.63 12.16 -8.81
N TRP A 325 -15.36 11.89 -7.55
CA TRP A 325 -14.03 11.61 -7.05
C TRP A 325 -14.06 10.39 -6.14
N PHE A 326 -12.89 9.80 -5.93
CA PHE A 326 -12.68 8.84 -4.86
C PHE A 326 -11.22 8.93 -4.38
N ALA A 327 -11.00 8.55 -3.13
CA ALA A 327 -9.66 8.43 -2.56
C ALA A 327 -9.41 6.98 -2.12
N LEU A 328 -8.26 6.42 -2.50
CA LEU A 328 -7.78 5.11 -2.07
C LEU A 328 -6.55 5.31 -1.18
N THR A 329 -6.69 5.00 0.10
CA THR A 329 -5.61 5.10 1.09
C THR A 329 -5.18 3.71 1.53
N SER A 330 -3.89 3.41 1.51
CA SER A 330 -3.33 2.13 1.94
C SER A 330 -2.20 2.33 2.93
N PHE A 331 -2.17 1.54 3.99
CA PHE A 331 -1.13 1.55 5.02
C PHE A 331 -0.37 0.22 5.01
N ALA A 332 0.95 0.28 4.92
CA ALA A 332 1.81 -0.90 4.87
C ALA A 332 1.93 -1.60 6.22
N LEU A 333 2.33 -2.87 6.19
CA LEU A 333 2.58 -3.69 7.37
C LEU A 333 4.09 -3.71 7.66
N GLY A 334 4.48 -3.06 8.76
CA GLY A 334 5.86 -3.04 9.24
C GLY A 334 6.76 -2.09 8.45
N ARG A 335 7.55 -1.30 9.18
CA ARG A 335 8.60 -0.45 8.63
C ARG A 335 9.72 -1.36 8.09
N GLU A 336 9.98 -1.37 6.78
CA GLU A 336 11.21 -1.99 6.25
C GLU A 336 12.43 -1.27 6.86
N ALA A 337 13.44 -2.02 7.33
CA ALA A 337 14.57 -1.49 8.09
C ALA A 337 15.43 -0.41 7.38
N VAL A 338 15.30 -0.26 6.06
CA VAL A 338 16.20 0.58 5.26
C VAL A 338 15.49 1.69 4.48
N GLU A 339 14.16 1.71 4.43
CA GLU A 339 13.35 2.78 3.81
C GLU A 339 11.88 2.38 4.05
N SER A 340 11.30 2.82 5.17
CA SER A 340 9.98 2.33 5.56
C SER A 340 8.93 2.91 4.63
N LYS A 341 8.42 2.09 3.73
CA LYS A 341 7.27 2.40 2.89
C LYS A 341 6.01 2.27 3.74
N ASP A 342 5.58 3.36 4.36
CA ASP A 342 4.49 3.35 5.35
C ASP A 342 3.11 3.29 4.70
N GLY A 343 3.00 3.67 3.43
CA GLY A 343 1.76 3.57 2.69
C GLY A 343 1.64 4.61 1.58
N TYR A 344 0.43 4.79 1.09
CA TYR A 344 0.13 5.80 0.07
C TYR A 344 -1.34 6.18 0.09
N THR A 345 -1.63 7.38 -0.43
CA THR A 345 -2.98 7.87 -0.71
C THR A 345 -3.07 8.28 -2.16
N ILE A 346 -4.09 7.81 -2.88
CA ILE A 346 -4.35 8.17 -4.28
C ILE A 346 -5.71 8.85 -4.32
N LEU A 347 -5.74 10.12 -4.74
CA LEU A 347 -6.96 10.86 -5.04
C LEU A 347 -7.21 10.86 -6.55
N PHE A 348 -8.36 10.33 -6.97
CA PHE A 348 -8.88 10.49 -8.31
C PHE A 348 -9.72 11.77 -8.37
N GLN A 349 -9.31 12.72 -9.22
CA GLN A 349 -9.92 14.05 -9.25
C GLN A 349 -11.19 14.09 -10.13
N PRO A 350 -12.18 14.91 -9.77
CA PRO A 350 -13.36 15.14 -10.60
C PRO A 350 -12.97 15.87 -11.90
N LEU A 351 -13.80 15.74 -12.94
CA LEU A 351 -13.58 16.46 -14.20
C LEU A 351 -13.85 17.96 -14.01
N ASN A 352 -13.10 18.78 -14.74
CA ASN A 352 -13.31 20.23 -14.71
C ASN A 352 -14.67 20.58 -15.33
N LYS A 353 -15.66 20.90 -14.50
CA LYS A 353 -16.89 21.58 -14.94
C LYS A 353 -16.64 23.09 -14.94
N VAL A 354 -15.87 23.61 -15.90
CA VAL A 354 -15.92 25.06 -16.14
C VAL A 354 -17.37 25.39 -16.54
N PRO A 355 -18.06 26.33 -15.89
CA PRO A 355 -19.34 26.80 -16.39
C PRO A 355 -19.05 27.47 -17.74
N THR A 356 -19.45 26.81 -18.83
CA THR A 356 -19.38 27.36 -20.18
C THR A 356 -20.23 28.63 -20.21
N LYS A 357 -19.60 29.80 -19.99
CA LYS A 357 -20.18 31.05 -20.46
C LYS A 357 -20.29 30.91 -21.98
N ASN A 358 -21.51 30.95 -22.47
CA ASN A 358 -21.86 30.89 -23.89
C ASN A 358 -20.89 31.72 -24.74
N GLN A 359 -20.04 31.06 -25.52
CA GLN A 359 -19.44 31.65 -26.72
C GLN A 359 -19.76 30.74 -27.91
N PRO A 360 -20.18 31.30 -29.06
CA PRO A 360 -20.52 30.50 -30.23
C PRO A 360 -19.26 29.88 -30.82
N SER A 361 -19.43 28.66 -31.31
CA SER A 361 -18.46 27.81 -31.99
C SER A 361 -17.69 28.49 -33.12
N GLU A 362 -16.40 28.16 -33.25
CA GLU A 362 -15.82 27.75 -34.54
C GLU A 362 -14.46 27.04 -34.35
N ASN A 363 -14.20 26.10 -35.26
CA ASN A 363 -13.01 25.27 -35.46
C ASN A 363 -12.91 23.91 -34.72
N SER A 364 -13.23 22.89 -35.51
CA SER A 364 -13.00 21.46 -35.29
C SER A 364 -11.51 21.11 -35.32
N THR A 365 -10.83 21.27 -34.19
CA THR A 365 -9.69 20.42 -33.84
C THR A 365 -10.22 19.26 -33.01
N ALA A 366 -9.70 18.05 -33.24
CA ALA A 366 -10.11 16.84 -32.52
C ALA A 366 -10.06 17.11 -31.01
N ARG A 367 -11.23 17.25 -30.37
CA ARG A 367 -11.32 17.47 -28.91
C ARG A 367 -10.61 16.31 -28.23
N GLU A 368 -9.45 16.57 -27.64
CA GLU A 368 -8.81 15.61 -26.75
C GLU A 368 -9.84 15.20 -25.69
N ARG A 369 -10.07 13.90 -25.54
CA ARG A 369 -10.98 13.40 -24.52
C ARG A 369 -10.47 13.89 -23.16
N PRO A 370 -11.33 14.45 -22.29
CA PRO A 370 -10.90 14.90 -20.97
C PRO A 370 -10.30 13.69 -20.23
N GLN A 371 -9.01 13.80 -19.88
CA GLN A 371 -8.30 12.79 -19.12
C GLN A 371 -8.42 13.14 -17.65
N HIS A 372 -8.81 12.16 -16.83
CA HIS A 372 -8.84 12.34 -15.39
C HIS A 372 -7.42 12.51 -14.85
N GLN A 373 -7.28 13.47 -13.95
CA GLN A 373 -6.06 13.67 -13.19
C GLN A 373 -6.11 12.86 -11.89
N PHE A 374 -4.93 12.56 -11.36
CA PHE A 374 -4.78 11.96 -10.06
C PHE A 374 -3.67 12.65 -9.28
N ILE A 375 -3.79 12.60 -7.96
CA ILE A 375 -2.72 12.94 -7.01
C ILE A 375 -2.40 11.68 -6.22
N CYS A 376 -1.11 11.38 -6.06
CA CYS A 376 -0.63 10.23 -5.32
C CYS A 376 0.42 10.70 -4.32
N TRP A 377 0.14 10.50 -3.04
CA TRP A 377 1.07 10.73 -1.93
C TRP A 377 1.65 9.38 -1.50
N GLU A 378 2.96 9.19 -1.61
CA GLU A 378 3.67 8.00 -1.13
C GLU A 378 4.40 8.36 0.17
N TYR A 379 4.03 7.68 1.26
CA TYR A 379 4.56 7.93 2.60
C TYR A 379 5.76 7.04 2.86
N ALA A 380 6.91 7.66 3.09
CA ALA A 380 8.12 6.98 3.51
C ALA A 380 8.48 7.42 4.93
N GLY A 381 8.31 6.55 5.90
CA GLY A 381 8.76 6.82 7.26
C GLY A 381 10.27 7.04 7.30
N GLY A 382 10.72 7.91 8.21
CA GLY A 382 12.13 8.01 8.55
C GLY A 382 12.57 6.74 9.26
N SER A 383 13.88 6.44 9.25
CA SER A 383 14.49 5.38 10.05
C SER A 383 14.35 5.66 11.56
N SER A 384 13.14 5.56 12.09
CA SER A 384 12.82 5.81 13.49
C SER A 384 12.91 4.50 14.26
N HIS A 385 14.13 4.19 14.70
CA HIS A 385 14.35 3.27 15.80
C HIS A 385 14.16 4.07 17.10
N SER A 386 12.90 4.22 17.54
CA SER A 386 12.56 4.69 18.90
C SER A 386 12.44 3.51 19.86
#